data_AF-A0A7L0A903-F1
#
_entry.id   AF-A0A7L0A903-F1
#
_cell.length_a   1.000
_cell.length_b   1.000
_cell.length_c   1.000
_cell.angle_alpha   90.00
_cell.angle_beta   90.00
_cell.angle_gamma   90.00
#
_symmetry.space_group_name_H-M   'P 1'
#
loop_
_entity.id
_entity.type
_entity.pdbx_description
1 polymer ?
#
loop_
_entity_poly.entity_id
_entity_poly.type
_entity_poly.pdbx_seq_one_letter_code
_entity_poly.pdbx_strand_id
1 'polypeptide(L)' 'VKFLGYQISHQTVAPLPVQIRREIRTLHDAQQLVGAIQWLRPQLGLSPTILSPLYQLLKGDKPWEP' A
#
# COMPACT_ATOMS: atom_id res chain seq x y z
N VAL A 1 -1.91 22.59 -6.82
CA VAL A 1 -2.06 21.44 -7.74
C VAL A 1 -2.11 20.13 -6.97
N LYS A 2 -2.71 19.07 -7.54
CA LYS A 2 -2.67 17.72 -6.97
C LYS A 2 -1.75 16.86 -7.82
N PHE A 3 -0.75 16.25 -7.21
CA PHE A 3 0.22 15.42 -7.92
C PHE A 3 0.70 14.31 -7.00
N LEU A 4 0.71 13.07 -7.50
CA LEU A 4 1.13 11.88 -6.74
C LEU A 4 0.56 11.85 -5.31
N GLY A 5 -0.74 12.04 -5.11
CA GLY A 5 -1.30 11.97 -3.75
C GLY A 5 -0.88 13.09 -2.79
N TYR A 6 -0.28 14.18 -3.29
CA TYR A 6 -0.01 15.39 -2.51
C TYR A 6 -0.77 16.59 -3.05
N GLN A 7 -1.17 17.46 -2.13
CA GLN A 7 -1.59 18.82 -2.45
C GLN A 7 -0.37 19.73 -2.34
N ILE A 8 0.05 20.25 -3.49
CA ILE A 8 1.20 21.14 -3.62
C ILE A 8 0.69 22.56 -3.83
N SER A 9 1.09 23.46 -2.95
CA SER A 9 0.86 24.91 -3.02
C SER A 9 2.21 25.63 -3.11
N HIS A 10 2.19 26.94 -3.37
CA HIS A 10 3.43 27.73 -3.53
C HIS A 10 4.40 27.63 -2.34
N GLN A 11 3.89 27.38 -1.14
CA GLN A 11 4.67 27.36 0.10
C GLN A 11 4.59 26.04 0.87
N THR A 12 3.73 25.11 0.47
CA THR A 12 3.45 23.91 1.26
C THR A 12 3.21 22.68 0.38
N VAL A 13 3.69 21.54 0.85
CA VAL A 13 3.38 20.22 0.33
C VAL A 13 2.71 19.43 1.44
N ALA A 14 1.44 19.07 1.24
CA ALA A 14 0.66 18.34 2.21
C ALA A 14 0.19 17.00 1.62
N PRO A 15 0.24 15.88 2.37
CA PRO A 15 -0.34 14.62 1.93
C PRO A 15 -1.85 14.77 1.73
N LEU A 16 -2.39 14.23 0.64
CA LEU A 16 -3.83 14.02 0.52
C LEU A 16 -4.23 12.80 1.37
N PRO A 17 -5.43 12.80 1.97
CA PRO A 17 -5.93 11.63 2.67
C PRO A 17 -5.94 10.41 1.75
N VAL A 18 -5.16 9.38 2.09
CA VAL A 18 -5.21 8.10 1.39
C VAL A 18 -6.36 7.30 1.99
N GLN A 19 -7.33 6.93 1.15
CA GLN A 19 -8.38 6.01 1.55
C GLN A 19 -7.86 4.58 1.42
N ILE A 20 -7.64 3.95 2.57
CA ILE A 20 -7.30 2.53 2.64
C ILE A 20 -8.59 1.74 2.85
N ARG A 21 -8.90 0.81 1.94
CA ARG A 21 -10.00 -0.14 2.14
C ARG A 21 -9.66 -1.05 3.31
N ARG A 22 -10.57 -1.13 4.28
CA ARG A 22 -10.41 -1.95 5.50
C ARG A 22 -10.94 -3.37 5.33
N GLU A 23 -11.85 -3.56 4.38
CA GLU A 23 -12.38 -4.88 4.04
C GLU A 23 -11.59 -5.46 2.88
N ILE A 24 -10.88 -6.55 3.13
CA ILE A 24 -10.14 -7.30 2.12
C ILE A 24 -10.88 -8.63 1.95
N ARG A 25 -11.47 -8.86 0.77
CA ARG A 25 -12.22 -10.08 0.49
C ARG A 25 -11.60 -10.91 -0.63
N THR A 26 -10.83 -10.27 -1.51
CA THR A 26 -10.22 -10.90 -2.68
C THR A 26 -8.71 -10.70 -2.71
N LEU A 27 -7.99 -11.52 -3.49
CA LEU A 27 -6.57 -11.32 -3.77
C LEU A 27 -6.32 -9.92 -4.38
N HIS A 28 -7.23 -9.45 -5.24
CA HIS A 28 -7.13 -8.12 -5.84
C HIS A 28 -7.17 -7.01 -4.79
N ASP A 29 -8.04 -7.13 -3.77
CA ASP A 29 -8.11 -6.17 -2.67
C ASP A 29 -6.79 -6.14 -1.87
N ALA A 30 -6.22 -7.32 -1.61
CA ALA A 30 -4.93 -7.43 -0.92
C ALA A 30 -3.81 -6.79 -1.74
N GLN A 31 -3.79 -6.98 -3.06
CA GLN A 31 -2.84 -6.34 -3.97
C GLN A 31 -2.98 -4.82 -3.96
N GLN A 32 -4.20 -4.29 -4.01
CA GLN A 32 -4.44 -2.85 -3.92
C GLN A 32 -3.93 -2.27 -2.59
N LEU A 33 -4.19 -2.96 -1.47
CA LEU A 33 -3.70 -2.54 -0.16
C LEU A 33 -2.17 -2.50 -0.12
N VAL A 34 -1.51 -3.56 -0.58
CA VAL A 34 -0.04 -3.63 -0.60
C VAL A 34 0.54 -2.52 -1.47
N GLY A 35 -0.04 -2.27 -2.66
CA GLY A 35 0.38 -1.16 -3.52
C GLY A 35 0.27 0.21 -2.83
N ALA A 36 -0.85 0.47 -2.13
CA ALA A 36 -1.03 1.71 -1.39
C ALA A 36 -0.02 1.88 -0.24
N ILE A 37 0.26 0.81 0.50
CA ILE A 37 1.25 0.83 1.59
C ILE A 37 2.67 1.03 1.05
N GLN A 38 3.03 0.35 -0.04
CA GLN A 38 4.33 0.52 -0.69
C GLN A 38 4.52 1.94 -1.21
N TRP A 39 3.48 2.53 -1.79
CA TRP A 39 3.49 3.93 -2.22
C TRP A 39 3.72 4.90 -1.04
N LEU A 40 3.14 4.62 0.13
CA LEU A 40 3.30 5.41 1.35
C LEU A 40 4.59 5.11 2.14
N ARG A 41 5.34 4.06 1.79
CA ARG A 41 6.48 3.56 2.56
C ARG A 41 7.52 4.64 2.93
N PRO A 42 7.89 5.60 2.05
CA PRO A 42 8.85 6.65 2.40
C PRO A 42 8.40 7.53 3.58
N GLN A 43 7.09 7.62 3.82
CA GLN A 43 6.50 8.47 4.86
C GLN A 43 6.19 7.72 6.16
N LEU A 44 5.89 6.42 6.08
CA LEU A 44 5.35 5.67 7.22
C LEU A 44 6.42 5.09 8.16
N GLY A 45 7.69 5.04 7.74
CA GLY A 45 8.78 4.49 8.57
C GLY A 45 8.57 3.02 8.99
N LEU A 46 7.72 2.28 8.28
CA LEU A 46 7.35 0.92 8.67
C LEU A 46 8.50 -0.06 8.49
N SER A 47 8.74 -0.87 9.52
CA SER A 47 9.65 -2.01 9.43
C SER A 47 9.14 -3.00 8.38
N PRO A 48 10.02 -3.55 7.50
CA PRO A 48 9.65 -4.58 6.54
C PRO A 48 8.96 -5.80 7.18
N THR A 49 9.28 -6.11 8.45
CA THR A 49 8.69 -7.23 9.19
C THR A 49 7.19 -7.06 9.41
N ILE A 50 6.70 -5.83 9.58
CA ILE A 50 5.27 -5.53 9.74
C ILE A 50 4.49 -5.85 8.45
N LEU A 51 5.15 -5.73 7.29
CA LEU A 51 4.54 -5.98 5.98
C LEU A 51 4.63 -7.45 5.55
N SER A 52 5.41 -8.28 6.26
CA SER A 52 5.62 -9.69 5.92
C SER A 52 4.30 -10.48 5.76
N PRO A 53 3.32 -10.37 6.67
CA PRO A 53 2.05 -11.09 6.53
C PRO A 53 1.26 -10.66 5.28
N LEU A 54 1.32 -9.38 4.91
CA LEU A 54 0.66 -8.89 3.70
C LEU A 54 1.28 -9.48 2.43
N TYR A 55 2.61 -9.62 2.37
CA TYR A 55 3.27 -10.27 1.25
C TYR A 55 2.99 -11.77 1.18
N GLN A 56 2.75 -12.42 2.31
CA GLN A 56 2.33 -13.83 2.34
C GLN A 56 0.94 -14.02 1.73
N LEU A 57 0.00 -13.09 1.97
CA LEU A 57 -1.34 -13.12 1.33
C LEU A 57 -1.29 -12.99 -0.20
N LEU A 58 -0.22 -12.40 -0.74
CA LEU A 58 -0.02 -12.26 -2.18
C LEU A 58 0.65 -13.48 -2.82
N LYS A 59 1.17 -14.41 -2.02
CA LYS A 59 1.68 -15.68 -2.54
C LYS A 59 0.46 -16.50 -2.92
N GLY A 60 0.18 -16.58 -4.22
CA GLY A 60 -0.74 -17.58 -4.74
C GLY A 60 -0.20 -18.98 -4.48
N ASP A 61 -1.07 -19.98 -4.61
CA ASP A 61 -0.65 -21.38 -4.60
C ASP A 61 0.40 -21.56 -5.70
N LYS A 62 1.60 -22.04 -5.33
CA LYS A 62 2.62 -22.32 -6.33
C LYS A 62 2.10 -23.51 -7.15
N PRO A 63 1.90 -23.38 -8.48
CA PRO A 63 1.42 -24.49 -9.29
C PRO A 63 2.37 -25.70 -9.34
N TRP A 64 3.54 -25.62 -8.68
CA TRP A 64 4.58 -26.63 -8.67
C TRP A 64 5.15 -26.93 -7.27
N GLU A 65 4.48 -26.50 -6.18
CA GLU A 65 4.74 -27.12 -4.88
C GLU A 65 3.86 -28.38 -4.75
N PRO A 66 4.45 -29.54 -4.39
CA PRO A 66 3.72 -30.79 -4.25
C PRO A 66 2.68 -30.75 -3.14
#